data_AF-A0A4V1UBQ9-F1
#
_entry.id   AF-A0A4V1UBQ9-F1
#
_cell.length_a   1.000
_cell.length_b   1.000
_cell.length_c   1.000
_cell.angle_alpha   90.00
_cell.angle_beta   90.00
_cell.angle_gamma   90.00
#
_symmetry.space_group_name_H-M   'P 1'
#
loop_
_entity.id
_entity.type
_entity.pdbx_description
1 polymer ?
#
loop_
_entity_poly.entity_id
_entity_poly.type
_entity_poly.pdbx_seq_one_letter_code
_entity_poly.pdbx_strand_id
1 'polypeptide(L)'
;TEFVEMKHYIPSSGFLSGFALQQALPGPTFSFTSYLGAVSMKKFGYDVSGQVFGGLIGVIGINLPGLILVLFIVPFWNDLKKITRIKRSLSGINAVSVGFIIAAFLLLMQPIVLDWLSITVMLVTFTILNFTRVNAPILIIGGVILGYLI
;
A
#
# COMPACT_ATOMS: atom_id res chain seq x y z
N THR A 1 1.04 1.34 -17.28
CA THR A 1 1.36 0.33 -16.25
C THR A 1 1.61 -1.02 -16.90
N GLU A 2 2.46 -1.89 -16.32
CA GLU A 2 2.92 -3.15 -16.93
C GLU A 2 1.76 -4.05 -17.47
N PHE A 3 0.67 -4.19 -16.71
CA PHE A 3 -0.49 -5.02 -17.09
C PHE A 3 -1.32 -4.48 -18.27
N VAL A 4 -1.27 -3.18 -18.51
CA VAL A 4 -2.09 -2.48 -19.52
C VAL A 4 -1.26 -2.17 -20.76
N GLU A 5 -0.05 -1.65 -20.57
CA GLU A 5 0.81 -1.14 -21.64
C GLU A 5 1.83 -2.17 -22.14
N MET A 6 2.29 -3.10 -21.29
CA MET A 6 3.27 -4.12 -21.69
C MET A 6 2.66 -5.49 -21.96
N LYS A 7 1.76 -5.96 -21.08
CA LYS A 7 1.17 -7.31 -21.20
C LYS A 7 -0.22 -7.32 -21.85
N HIS A 8 -0.86 -6.16 -21.99
CA HIS A 8 -2.22 -6.01 -22.50
C HIS A 8 -3.22 -7.00 -21.89
N TYR A 9 -3.10 -7.39 -20.62
CA TYR A 9 -4.02 -8.36 -20.02
C TYR A 9 -5.35 -7.75 -19.63
N ILE A 10 -5.42 -6.43 -19.46
CA ILE A 10 -6.62 -5.71 -19.03
C ILE A 10 -6.71 -4.37 -19.78
N PRO A 11 -7.90 -3.93 -20.24
CA PRO A 11 -8.08 -2.59 -20.78
C PRO A 11 -7.85 -1.51 -19.72
N SER A 12 -7.32 -0.35 -20.10
CA SER A 12 -6.98 0.75 -19.18
C SER A 12 -8.14 1.15 -18.26
N SER A 13 -9.37 1.18 -18.78
CA SER A 13 -10.58 1.50 -18.02
C SER A 13 -10.89 0.47 -16.92
N GLY A 14 -10.70 -0.82 -17.19
CA GLY A 14 -10.87 -1.88 -16.20
C GLY A 14 -9.83 -1.80 -15.09
N PHE A 15 -8.57 -1.55 -15.44
CA PHE A 15 -7.50 -1.35 -14.46
C PHE A 15 -7.76 -0.14 -13.57
N LEU A 16 -8.10 1.01 -14.15
CA LEU A 16 -8.41 2.25 -13.43
C LEU A 16 -9.62 2.08 -12.48
N SER A 17 -10.68 1.40 -12.93
CA SER A 17 -11.87 1.16 -12.11
C SER A 17 -11.57 0.26 -10.91
N GLY A 18 -10.83 -0.84 -11.13
CA GLY A 18 -10.41 -1.72 -10.05
C GLY A 18 -9.45 -1.03 -9.08
N PHE A 19 -8.54 -0.20 -9.61
CA PHE A 19 -7.61 0.58 -8.79
C PHE A 19 -8.35 1.60 -7.93
N ALA A 20 -9.33 2.32 -8.50
CA ALA A 20 -10.18 3.24 -7.75
C ALA A 20 -10.97 2.53 -6.65
N LEU A 21 -11.54 1.35 -6.93
CA LEU A 21 -12.22 0.52 -5.93
C LEU A 21 -11.28 0.08 -4.80
N GLN A 22 -10.06 -0.34 -5.13
CA GLN A 22 -9.05 -0.72 -4.13
C GLN A 22 -8.68 0.47 -3.22
N GLN A 23 -8.58 1.68 -3.77
CA GLN A 23 -8.26 2.88 -3.00
C GLN A 23 -9.43 3.34 -2.11
N ALA A 24 -10.67 3.04 -2.50
CA ALA A 24 -11.87 3.36 -1.72
C ALA A 24 -12.10 2.40 -0.55
N LEU A 25 -11.71 1.13 -0.70
CA LEU A 25 -11.89 0.11 0.33
C LEU A 25 -10.71 0.10 1.31
N PRO A 26 -10.96 0.07 2.63
CA PRO A 26 -9.90 -0.16 3.60
C PRO A 26 -9.40 -1.58 3.43
N GLY A 27 -8.17 -1.73 2.97
CA GLY A 27 -7.59 -3.04 2.74
C GLY A 27 -6.15 -2.96 2.28
N PRO A 28 -5.44 -4.09 2.37
CA PRO A 28 -4.09 -4.14 1.86
C PRO A 28 -4.09 -3.96 0.34
N THR A 29 -3.18 -3.13 -0.17
CA THR A 29 -3.01 -2.89 -1.62
C THR A 29 -2.77 -4.19 -2.39
N PHE A 30 -2.22 -5.22 -1.75
CA PHE A 30 -2.01 -6.53 -2.35
C PHE A 30 -3.32 -7.27 -2.69
N SER A 31 -4.47 -6.93 -2.10
CA SER A 31 -5.76 -7.52 -2.49
C SER A 31 -6.12 -7.24 -3.95
N PHE A 32 -5.59 -6.15 -4.52
CA PHE A 32 -5.74 -5.80 -5.92
C PHE A 32 -5.18 -6.88 -6.86
N THR A 33 -4.20 -7.69 -6.44
CA THR A 33 -3.71 -8.79 -7.27
C THR A 33 -4.75 -9.87 -7.52
N SER A 34 -5.68 -10.07 -6.57
CA SER A 34 -6.83 -10.96 -6.77
C SER A 34 -7.73 -10.47 -7.89
N TYR A 35 -8.04 -9.17 -7.86
CA TYR A 35 -8.83 -8.53 -8.91
C TYR A 35 -8.13 -8.65 -10.26
N LEU A 36 -6.84 -8.33 -10.33
CA LEU A 36 -6.05 -8.45 -11.57
C LEU A 36 -6.04 -9.90 -12.09
N GLY A 37 -5.90 -10.89 -11.22
CA GLY A 37 -5.95 -12.31 -11.58
C GLY A 37 -7.31 -12.71 -12.17
N ALA A 38 -8.40 -12.32 -11.53
CA ALA A 38 -9.76 -12.61 -12.00
C ALA A 38 -10.07 -11.94 -13.34
N VAL A 39 -9.75 -10.65 -13.49
CA VAL A 39 -10.02 -9.89 -14.71
C VAL A 39 -9.13 -10.34 -15.87
N SER A 40 -7.89 -10.74 -15.60
CA SER A 40 -7.02 -11.34 -16.62
C SER A 40 -7.62 -12.63 -17.18
N MET A 41 -8.11 -13.52 -16.31
CA MET A 41 -8.77 -14.77 -16.75
C MET A 41 -10.06 -14.52 -17.53
N LYS A 42 -10.84 -13.49 -17.15
CA LYS A 42 -12.02 -13.07 -17.92
C LYS A 42 -11.67 -12.69 -19.37
N LYS A 43 -10.53 -12.01 -19.58
CA LYS A 43 -10.09 -11.61 -20.93
C LYS A 43 -9.75 -12.83 -21.81
N PHE A 44 -9.23 -13.90 -21.24
CA PHE A 44 -8.91 -15.12 -21.97
C PHE A 44 -10.13 -16.03 -22.26
N GLY A 45 -11.35 -15.57 -21.95
CA GLY A 45 -12.58 -16.29 -22.24
C GLY A 45 -12.95 -17.37 -21.22
N TYR A 46 -12.34 -17.37 -20.04
CA TYR A 46 -12.68 -18.31 -18.99
C TYR A 46 -13.99 -17.92 -18.28
N ASP A 47 -14.79 -18.94 -17.95
CA ASP A 47 -16.01 -18.82 -17.16
C ASP A 47 -15.73 -18.30 -15.74
N VAL A 48 -16.81 -18.10 -14.97
CA VAL A 48 -16.76 -17.62 -13.58
C VAL A 48 -15.81 -18.46 -12.72
N SER A 49 -15.75 -19.78 -12.95
CA SER A 49 -14.80 -20.67 -12.26
C SER A 49 -13.34 -20.29 -12.52
N GLY A 50 -12.96 -20.01 -13.77
CA GLY A 50 -11.61 -19.60 -14.12
C GLY A 50 -11.24 -18.22 -13.57
N GLN A 51 -12.21 -17.31 -13.43
CA GLN A 51 -12.00 -16.01 -12.78
C GLN A 51 -11.72 -16.17 -11.27
N VAL A 52 -12.45 -17.05 -10.59
CA VAL A 52 -12.20 -17.35 -9.17
C VAL A 52 -10.83 -17.99 -8.98
N PHE A 53 -10.44 -18.94 -9.84
CA PHE A 53 -9.11 -19.53 -9.80
C PHE A 53 -8.00 -18.50 -10.08
N GLY A 54 -8.19 -17.61 -11.06
CA GLY A 54 -7.26 -16.52 -11.34
C GLY A 54 -7.07 -15.59 -10.14
N GLY A 55 -8.17 -15.24 -9.46
CA GLY A 55 -8.12 -14.43 -8.25
C GLY A 55 -7.42 -15.11 -7.08
N LEU A 56 -7.66 -16.41 -6.88
CA LEU A 56 -6.98 -17.20 -5.84
C LEU A 56 -5.48 -17.30 -6.11
N ILE A 57 -5.09 -17.61 -7.34
CA ILE A 57 -3.68 -17.68 -7.76
C ILE A 57 -3.00 -16.32 -7.57
N GLY A 58 -3.69 -15.21 -7.89
CA GLY A 58 -3.16 -13.86 -7.69
C GLY A 58 -2.87 -13.53 -6.22
N VAL A 59 -3.76 -13.92 -5.31
CA VAL A 59 -3.58 -13.71 -3.86
C VAL A 59 -2.49 -14.61 -3.30
N ILE A 60 -2.52 -15.90 -3.65
CA ILE A 60 -1.51 -16.86 -3.19
C ILE A 60 -0.15 -16.44 -3.74
N GLY A 61 -0.04 -16.11 -5.03
CA GLY A 61 1.22 -15.73 -5.66
C GLY A 61 1.91 -14.54 -4.99
N ILE A 62 1.16 -13.50 -4.59
CA ILE A 62 1.76 -12.34 -3.91
C ILE A 62 2.08 -12.60 -2.43
N ASN A 63 1.23 -13.36 -1.72
CA ASN A 63 1.38 -13.56 -0.27
C ASN A 63 2.26 -14.75 0.11
N LEU A 64 2.34 -15.78 -0.74
CA LEU A 64 3.03 -17.04 -0.43
C LEU A 64 4.53 -16.87 -0.16
N PRO A 65 5.31 -16.06 -0.93
CA PRO A 65 6.73 -15.88 -0.63
C PRO A 65 6.96 -15.27 0.75
N GLY A 66 6.17 -14.25 1.11
CA GLY A 66 6.23 -13.64 2.44
C GLY A 66 5.81 -14.59 3.54
N LEU A 67 4.74 -15.37 3.31
CA LEU A 67 4.26 -16.37 4.25
C LEU A 67 5.32 -17.46 4.52
N ILE A 68 5.94 -17.99 3.47
CA ILE A 68 7.02 -18.98 3.58
C ILE A 68 8.17 -18.38 4.40
N LEU A 69 8.59 -17.15 4.08
CA LEU A 69 9.69 -16.49 4.78
C LEU A 69 9.40 -16.35 6.28
N VAL A 70 8.18 -15.96 6.65
CA VAL A 70 7.76 -15.88 8.06
C VAL A 70 7.73 -17.26 8.71
N LEU A 71 7.09 -18.25 8.08
CA LEU A 71 6.99 -19.61 8.62
C LEU A 71 8.35 -20.27 8.83
N PHE A 72 9.33 -19.98 7.97
CA PHE A 72 10.70 -20.48 8.13
C PHE A 72 11.47 -19.71 9.20
N ILE A 73 11.34 -18.39 9.31
CA ILE A 73 12.15 -17.59 10.23
C ILE A 73 11.62 -17.62 11.67
N VAL A 74 10.30 -17.63 11.86
CA VAL A 74 9.66 -17.55 13.19
C VAL A 74 10.12 -18.65 14.16
N PRO A 75 10.20 -19.94 13.78
CA PRO A 75 10.66 -21.00 14.67
C PRO A 75 12.09 -20.77 15.20
N PHE A 76 12.98 -20.24 14.37
CA PHE A 76 14.38 -19.98 14.72
C PHE A 76 14.62 -18.57 15.26
N TRP A 77 13.58 -17.74 15.35
CA TRP A 77 13.72 -16.31 15.68
C TRP A 77 14.41 -16.07 17.03
N ASN A 78 14.11 -16.90 18.03
CA ASN A 78 14.71 -16.79 19.36
C ASN A 78 16.21 -17.13 19.34
N ASP A 79 16.65 -18.04 18.48
CA ASP A 79 18.07 -18.39 18.34
C ASP A 79 18.82 -17.38 17.47
N LEU A 80 18.18 -16.88 16.40
CA LEU A 80 18.74 -15.82 15.56
C LEU A 80 19.00 -14.53 16.36
N LYS A 81 18.13 -14.19 17.31
CA LYS A 81 18.31 -13.03 18.21
C LYS A 81 19.53 -13.13 19.13
N LYS A 82 20.02 -14.34 19.42
CA LYS A 82 21.23 -14.55 20.23
C LYS A 82 22.50 -14.19 19.47
N ILE A 83 22.44 -14.17 18.13
CA ILE A 83 23.58 -13.83 17.28
C ILE A 83 23.79 -12.31 17.29
N THR A 84 24.90 -11.86 17.88
CA THR A 84 25.23 -10.43 18.04
C THR A 84 25.20 -9.65 16.73
N ARG A 85 25.63 -10.25 15.61
CA ARG A 85 25.58 -9.60 14.29
C ARG A 85 24.15 -9.32 13.83
N ILE A 86 23.23 -10.27 14.01
CA ILE A 86 21.81 -10.11 13.65
C ILE A 86 21.18 -9.04 14.55
N LYS A 87 21.40 -9.12 15.86
CA LYS A 87 20.89 -8.09 16.79
C LYS A 87 21.35 -6.68 16.41
N ARG A 88 22.60 -6.51 15.97
CA ARG A 88 23.13 -5.21 15.50
C ARG A 88 22.54 -4.79 14.16
N SER A 89 22.30 -5.72 13.22
CA SER A 89 21.69 -5.38 11.93
C SER A 89 20.24 -4.91 12.06
N LEU A 90 19.48 -5.41 13.04
CA LEU A 90 18.12 -4.92 13.31
C LEU A 90 18.09 -3.40 13.56
N SER A 91 19.08 -2.85 14.25
CA SER A 91 19.17 -1.39 14.46
C SER A 91 19.36 -0.64 13.14
N GLY A 92 20.16 -1.19 12.23
CA GLY A 92 20.36 -0.64 10.89
C GLY A 92 19.09 -0.71 10.05
N ILE A 93 18.37 -1.84 10.09
CA ILE A 93 17.09 -2.00 9.39
C ILE A 93 16.08 -0.96 9.87
N ASN A 94 15.96 -0.75 11.18
CA ASN A 94 15.07 0.28 11.73
C ASN A 94 15.47 1.69 11.27
N ALA A 95 16.77 2.00 11.21
CA ALA A 95 17.24 3.29 10.70
C ALA A 95 16.89 3.50 9.22
N VAL A 96 17.01 2.45 8.39
CA VAL A 96 16.60 2.48 6.98
C VAL A 96 15.09 2.69 6.85
N SER A 97 14.27 2.04 7.69
CA SER A 97 12.82 2.26 7.69
C SER A 97 12.45 3.72 7.97
N VAL A 98 13.11 4.37 8.93
CA VAL A 98 12.92 5.81 9.18
C VAL A 98 13.33 6.63 7.97
N GLY A 99 14.46 6.31 7.33
CA GLY A 99 14.88 6.94 6.08
C GLY A 99 13.86 6.81 4.95
N PHE A 100 13.22 5.65 4.80
CA PHE A 100 12.15 5.46 3.81
C PHE A 100 10.90 6.28 4.13
N ILE A 101 10.54 6.45 5.40
CA ILE A 101 9.43 7.34 5.79
C ILE A 101 9.73 8.79 5.39
N ILE A 102 10.95 9.26 5.65
CA ILE A 102 11.38 10.61 5.24
C ILE A 102 11.39 10.74 3.72
N ALA A 103 11.93 9.75 2.99
CA ALA A 103 11.94 9.75 1.54
C ALA A 103 10.52 9.78 0.96
N ALA A 104 9.60 8.99 1.52
CA ALA A 104 8.19 8.99 1.12
C ALA A 104 7.55 10.36 1.36
N PHE A 105 7.82 10.99 2.50
CA PHE A 105 7.35 12.34 2.79
C PHE A 105 7.86 13.35 1.75
N LEU A 106 9.16 13.34 1.43
CA LEU A 106 9.73 14.23 0.42
C LEU A 106 9.14 14.02 -0.97
N LEU A 107 8.92 12.76 -1.37
CA LEU A 107 8.28 12.43 -2.65
C LEU A 107 6.82 12.91 -2.69
N LEU A 108 6.09 12.80 -1.58
CA LEU A 108 4.71 13.29 -1.48
C LEU A 108 4.64 14.84 -1.52
N MET A 109 5.71 15.55 -1.11
CA MET A 109 5.76 17.01 -1.19
C MET A 109 6.03 17.55 -2.60
N GLN A 110 6.70 16.80 -3.48
CA GLN A 110 7.06 17.26 -4.82
C GLN A 110 5.88 17.79 -5.66
N PRO A 111 4.72 17.10 -5.74
CA PRO A 111 3.58 17.57 -6.53
C PRO A 111 2.75 18.66 -5.83
N ILE A 112 3.02 19.00 -4.56
CA ILE A 112 2.21 19.94 -3.79
C ILE A 112 2.67 21.37 -4.08
N VAL A 113 1.75 22.24 -4.50
CA VAL A 113 2.01 23.68 -4.59
C VAL A 113 2.12 24.23 -3.17
N LEU A 114 3.32 24.67 -2.77
CA LEU A 114 3.57 25.22 -1.44
C LEU A 114 3.12 26.68 -1.37
N ASP A 115 1.83 26.87 -1.12
CA ASP A 115 1.24 28.15 -0.74
C ASP A 115 1.10 28.27 0.80
N TRP A 116 0.85 29.49 1.28
CA TRP A 116 0.70 29.73 2.73
C TRP A 116 -0.45 28.92 3.34
N LEU A 117 -1.50 28.64 2.56
CA LEU A 117 -2.63 27.84 3.00
C LEU A 117 -2.22 26.36 3.17
N SER A 118 -1.54 25.74 2.21
CA SER A 118 -1.07 24.35 2.31
C SER A 118 -0.10 24.15 3.47
N ILE A 119 0.82 25.10 3.68
CA ILE A 119 1.76 25.06 4.81
C ILE A 119 1.00 25.12 6.14
N THR A 120 0.02 26.02 6.25
CA THR A 120 -0.80 26.18 7.46
C THR A 120 -1.63 24.93 7.73
N VAL A 121 -2.31 24.38 6.72
CA VAL A 121 -3.10 23.14 6.85
C VAL A 121 -2.23 21.96 7.25
N MET A 122 -1.03 21.82 6.67
CA MET A 122 -0.08 20.78 7.01
C MET A 122 0.38 20.88 8.47
N LEU A 123 0.76 22.08 8.94
CA LEU A 123 1.20 22.30 10.32
C LEU A 123 0.07 22.07 11.34
N VAL A 124 -1.15 22.53 11.03
CA VAL A 124 -2.32 22.33 11.89
C VAL A 124 -2.65 20.84 11.99
N THR A 125 -2.73 20.14 10.86
CA THR A 125 -3.03 18.70 10.81
C THR A 125 -1.96 17.89 11.55
N PHE A 126 -0.69 18.20 11.35
CA PHE A 126 0.42 17.58 12.06
C PHE A 126 0.34 17.78 13.58
N THR A 127 0.05 19.01 14.01
CA THR A 127 -0.09 19.34 15.43
C THR A 127 -1.27 18.61 16.07
N ILE A 128 -2.43 18.58 15.38
CA ILE A 128 -3.61 17.85 15.88
C ILE A 128 -3.30 16.35 16.01
N LEU A 129 -2.63 15.72 15.04
CA LEU A 129 -2.25 14.31 15.11
C LEU A 129 -1.23 14.02 16.22
N ASN A 130 -0.30 14.94 16.46
CA ASN A 130 0.76 14.73 17.46
C ASN A 130 0.26 14.89 18.89
N PHE A 131 -0.67 15.84 19.13
CA PHE A 131 -1.18 16.14 20.48
C PHE A 131 -2.50 15.45 20.80
N THR A 132 -3.23 14.96 19.80
CA THR A 132 -4.58 14.40 19.97
C THR A 132 -4.67 12.98 19.43
N ARG A 133 -5.47 12.12 20.06
CA ARG A 133 -5.70 10.72 19.60
C ARG A 133 -6.74 10.61 18.48
N VAL A 134 -6.89 11.65 17.65
CA VAL A 134 -7.89 11.65 16.58
C VAL A 134 -7.40 10.73 15.46
N ASN A 135 -8.28 9.85 14.99
CA ASN A 135 -7.95 8.94 13.89
C ASN A 135 -7.69 9.74 12.60
N ALA A 136 -6.56 9.45 11.93
CA ALA A 136 -6.17 10.13 10.70
C ALA A 136 -7.26 10.19 9.60
N PRO A 137 -8.10 9.15 9.38
CA PRO A 137 -9.19 9.23 8.41
C PRO A 137 -10.20 10.35 8.68
N ILE A 138 -10.49 10.65 9.96
CA ILE A 138 -11.46 11.70 10.34
C ILE A 138 -10.90 13.09 9.97
N LEU A 139 -9.61 13.30 10.23
CA LEU A 139 -8.90 14.52 9.84
C LEU A 139 -8.85 14.70 8.34
N ILE A 140 -8.63 13.63 7.57
CA ILE A 140 -8.65 13.67 6.10
C ILE A 140 -10.03 14.09 5.60
N ILE A 141 -11.10 13.48 6.12
CA ILE A 141 -12.48 13.84 5.74
C ILE A 141 -12.77 15.31 6.06
N GLY A 142 -12.40 15.77 7.26
CA GLY A 142 -12.54 17.18 7.65
C GLY A 142 -11.75 18.13 6.75
N GLY A 143 -10.52 17.77 6.38
CA GLY A 143 -9.69 18.52 5.44
C GLY A 143 -10.28 18.61 4.04
N VAL A 144 -10.85 17.51 3.54
CA VAL A 144 -11.56 17.49 2.24
C VAL A 144 -12.80 18.40 2.27
N ILE A 145 -13.57 18.38 3.35
CA ILE A 145 -14.75 19.26 3.50
C ILE A 145 -14.32 20.73 3.55
N LEU A 146 -13.28 21.06 4.33
CA LEU A 146 -12.75 22.43 4.39
C LEU A 146 -12.22 22.90 3.03
N GLY A 147 -11.49 22.04 2.32
CA GLY A 147 -10.98 22.34 0.98
C GLY A 147 -12.06 22.44 -0.11
N TYR A 148 -13.27 21.92 0.13
CA TYR A 148 -14.41 22.12 -0.77
C TYR A 148 -15.14 23.46 -0.52
N LEU A 149 -15.07 23.98 0.72
CA LEU A 149 -15.75 25.21 1.13
C LEU A 149 -14.93 26.48 0.88
N ILE A 150 -13.62 26.36 0.73
CA ILE A 150 -12.66 27.43 0.41
C ILE A 150 -12.41 27.44 -1.10
#